data_AF-A0A1Z8YBI4-F1
#
_entry.id   AF-A0A1Z8YBI4-F1
#
_cell.length_a   1.000
_cell.length_b   1.000
_cell.length_c   1.000
_cell.angle_alpha   90.00
_cell.angle_beta   90.00
_cell.angle_gamma   90.00
#
_symmetry.space_group_name_H-M   'P 1'
#
loop_
_entity.id
_entity.type
_entity.pdbx_description
1 polymer ?
#
loop_
_entity_poly.entity_id
_entity_poly.type
_entity_poly.pdbx_seq_one_letter_code
_entity_poly.pdbx_strand_id
1 'polypeptide(L)'
;MKNSLSCIVLGAGIALGLAAASDQDQEQTAGSKETSLASKPIELTDQKGRVRIRLGVRDDGTAVIETLDTNGTPRAALTTNTQGTGSVDVYDTQGRPRIAAFTFTDNEAGFQLLAPDGTLRCAAVTSATGQHWFRQFDGKGRLRMSSGGPQDGNAAVYFFDENGLPRLSSGTTVSGEAFIELSDTTRTPRARISTTPGDHLLTTWKQDAPKP
;
A
#
# COMPACT_ATOMS: atom_id res chain seq x y z
N MET A 1 18.04 -24.94 0.04
CA MET A 1 18.33 -23.50 -0.13
C MET A 1 17.65 -23.02 -1.40
N LYS A 2 16.46 -22.43 -1.29
CA LYS A 2 15.73 -21.84 -2.41
C LYS A 2 15.63 -20.34 -2.14
N ASN A 3 16.17 -19.57 -3.07
CA ASN A 3 16.21 -18.11 -3.03
C ASN A 3 14.78 -17.57 -3.12
N SER A 4 14.28 -16.98 -2.04
CA SER A 4 13.07 -16.16 -2.06
C SER A 4 13.44 -14.78 -2.59
N LEU A 5 13.17 -14.55 -3.87
CA LEU A 5 13.28 -13.25 -4.51
C LEU A 5 12.23 -12.32 -3.91
N SER A 6 12.69 -11.13 -3.50
CA SER A 6 11.91 -10.07 -2.90
C SER A 6 10.76 -9.60 -3.81
N CYS A 7 9.53 -9.64 -3.31
CA CYS A 7 8.44 -8.83 -3.85
C CYS A 7 8.69 -7.35 -3.48
N ILE A 8 9.43 -6.65 -4.33
CA ILE A 8 9.46 -5.18 -4.34
C ILE A 8 8.16 -4.73 -5.00
N VAL A 9 7.10 -4.57 -4.21
CA VAL A 9 5.93 -3.80 -4.63
C VAL A 9 6.30 -2.31 -4.49
N LEU A 10 6.98 -1.79 -5.52
CA LEU A 10 7.02 -0.35 -5.81
C LEU A 10 5.77 -0.06 -6.63
N GLY A 11 4.65 0.18 -5.95
CA GLY A 11 3.43 0.65 -6.58
C GLY A 11 3.59 2.09 -7.04
N ALA A 12 4.22 2.29 -8.20
CA ALA A 12 4.02 3.47 -9.02
C ALA A 12 2.80 3.19 -9.90
N GLY A 13 1.64 3.74 -9.53
CA GLY A 13 0.42 3.62 -10.32
C GLY A 13 0.50 4.42 -11.62
N ILE A 14 1.16 3.87 -12.64
CA ILE A 14 0.99 4.25 -14.05
C ILE A 14 0.75 2.95 -14.82
N ALA A 15 -0.49 2.72 -15.27
CA ALA A 15 -0.84 1.57 -16.08
C ALA A 15 -0.61 1.87 -17.57
N LEU A 16 0.30 1.13 -18.22
CA LEU A 16 0.42 1.02 -19.68
C LEU A 16 -0.18 -0.31 -20.13
N GLY A 17 -1.10 -0.26 -21.09
CA GLY A 17 -1.88 -1.41 -21.55
C GLY A 17 -1.15 -2.32 -22.55
N LEU A 18 -1.51 -3.60 -22.50
CA LEU A 18 -1.30 -4.55 -23.59
C LEU A 18 -2.58 -5.39 -23.74
N ALA A 19 -3.20 -5.31 -24.91
CA ALA A 19 -4.42 -6.03 -25.24
C ALA A 19 -4.10 -7.44 -25.78
N ALA A 20 -4.85 -8.44 -25.33
CA ALA A 20 -5.01 -9.70 -26.02
C ALA A 20 -6.51 -10.04 -26.03
N ALA A 21 -7.07 -10.14 -27.23
CA ALA A 21 -8.46 -10.50 -27.46
C ALA A 21 -8.64 -12.03 -27.37
N SER A 22 -9.75 -12.47 -26.80
CA SER A 22 -10.34 -13.76 -27.12
C SER A 22 -11.86 -13.67 -27.07
N ASP A 23 -12.47 -13.94 -28.21
CA ASP A 23 -13.90 -14.24 -28.42
C ASP A 23 -14.40 -15.28 -27.43
N GLN A 24 -15.59 -15.06 -26.85
CA GLN A 24 -16.60 -16.11 -26.62
C GLN A 24 -18.02 -15.53 -26.59
N ASP A 25 -18.93 -16.37 -27.07
CA ASP A 25 -20.27 -16.11 -27.60
C ASP A 25 -21.29 -15.51 -26.63
N GLN A 26 -22.21 -14.75 -27.23
CA GLN A 26 -23.38 -14.15 -26.60
C GLN A 26 -24.50 -15.18 -26.37
N GLU A 27 -25.02 -15.24 -25.15
CA GLU A 27 -26.36 -15.76 -24.88
C GLU A 27 -27.27 -14.60 -24.44
N GLN A 28 -28.22 -14.28 -25.31
CA GLN A 28 -29.04 -13.08 -25.28
C GLN A 28 -30.30 -13.32 -24.44
N THR A 29 -30.30 -12.83 -23.19
CA THR A 29 -31.52 -12.73 -22.38
C THR A 29 -32.13 -11.34 -22.52
N ALA A 30 -33.31 -11.27 -23.15
CA ALA A 30 -34.10 -10.06 -23.24
C ALA A 30 -34.75 -9.74 -21.89
N GLY A 31 -34.31 -8.66 -21.23
CA GLY A 31 -34.90 -8.18 -19.98
C GLY A 31 -34.52 -6.72 -19.72
N SER A 32 -35.48 -5.81 -19.91
CA SER A 32 -35.41 -4.34 -19.77
C SER A 32 -34.31 -3.64 -20.59
N LYS A 33 -34.72 -2.82 -21.57
CA LYS A 33 -33.89 -1.72 -22.06
C LYS A 33 -33.67 -0.77 -20.87
N GLU A 34 -32.63 -1.02 -20.09
CA GLU A 34 -32.05 0.04 -19.27
C GLU A 34 -31.79 1.19 -20.23
N THR A 35 -32.42 2.32 -19.95
CA THR A 35 -32.12 3.55 -20.67
C THR A 35 -30.75 3.96 -20.16
N SER A 36 -29.68 3.42 -20.73
CA SER A 36 -28.35 3.93 -20.50
C SER A 36 -28.31 5.33 -21.11
N LEU A 37 -28.65 6.32 -20.29
CA LEU A 37 -28.29 7.68 -20.59
C LEU A 37 -26.76 7.67 -20.59
N ALA A 38 -26.14 7.94 -21.73
CA ALA A 38 -24.82 8.55 -21.78
C ALA A 38 -24.95 9.91 -21.08
N SER A 39 -25.03 9.86 -19.75
CA SER A 39 -25.49 10.96 -18.93
C SER A 39 -24.30 11.87 -18.69
N LYS A 40 -24.52 13.15 -18.94
CA LYS A 40 -23.66 14.20 -18.41
C LYS A 40 -23.46 13.96 -16.91
N PRO A 41 -22.30 14.32 -16.35
CA PRO A 41 -22.07 14.18 -14.91
C PRO A 41 -23.19 14.89 -14.12
N ILE A 42 -23.59 14.26 -13.02
CA ILE A 42 -24.48 14.88 -12.03
C ILE A 42 -23.62 15.79 -11.17
N GLU A 43 -23.95 17.07 -11.15
CA GLU A 43 -23.21 18.10 -10.40
C GLU A 43 -24.12 18.74 -9.35
N LEU A 44 -23.63 18.82 -8.11
CA LEU A 44 -24.28 19.57 -7.04
C LEU A 44 -23.51 20.88 -6.86
N THR A 45 -24.22 22.00 -6.96
CA THR A 45 -23.63 23.34 -6.84
C THR A 45 -23.95 24.00 -5.51
N ASP A 46 -23.09 24.90 -5.06
CA ASP A 46 -23.38 25.79 -3.93
C ASP A 46 -24.29 26.97 -4.35
N GLN A 47 -24.67 27.82 -3.40
CA GLN A 47 -25.50 29.00 -3.64
C GLN A 47 -24.91 30.01 -4.63
N LYS A 48 -23.60 29.93 -4.92
CA LYS A 48 -22.90 30.79 -5.89
C LYS A 48 -22.75 30.11 -7.25
N GLY A 49 -23.38 28.95 -7.46
CA GLY A 49 -23.30 28.17 -8.68
C GLY A 49 -22.01 27.38 -8.86
N ARG A 50 -21.17 27.26 -7.82
CA ARG A 50 -19.90 26.52 -7.90
C ARG A 50 -20.14 25.04 -7.63
N VAL A 51 -19.62 24.18 -8.50
CA VAL A 51 -19.71 22.72 -8.32
C VAL A 51 -18.98 22.29 -7.05
N ARG A 52 -19.64 21.50 -6.21
CA ARG A 52 -19.14 20.99 -4.93
C ARG A 52 -19.03 19.47 -4.90
N ILE A 53 -19.88 18.78 -5.66
CA ILE A 53 -19.86 17.34 -5.83
C ILE A 53 -20.10 17.03 -7.30
N ARG A 54 -19.35 16.06 -7.84
CA ARG A 54 -19.55 15.51 -9.17
C ARG A 54 -19.65 13.99 -9.09
N LEU A 55 -20.66 13.42 -9.75
CA LEU A 55 -20.86 11.99 -9.96
C LEU A 55 -20.94 11.72 -11.46
N GLY A 56 -20.17 10.76 -11.97
CA GLY A 56 -20.25 10.40 -13.38
C GLY A 56 -19.16 9.42 -13.81
N VAL A 57 -18.94 9.36 -15.12
CA VAL A 57 -17.88 8.59 -15.76
C VAL A 57 -16.97 9.59 -16.49
N ARG A 58 -15.66 9.52 -16.24
CA ARG A 58 -14.66 10.33 -16.93
C ARG A 58 -14.48 9.83 -18.37
N ASP A 59 -13.83 10.63 -19.21
CA ASP A 59 -13.57 10.28 -20.61
C ASP A 59 -12.72 9.00 -20.76
N ASP A 60 -11.93 8.66 -19.73
CA ASP A 60 -11.14 7.42 -19.67
C ASP A 60 -11.94 6.18 -19.22
N GLY A 61 -13.25 6.33 -18.99
CA GLY A 61 -14.14 5.26 -18.52
C GLY A 61 -14.14 5.06 -16.99
N THR A 62 -13.40 5.86 -16.22
CA THR A 62 -13.38 5.77 -14.76
C THR A 62 -14.69 6.30 -14.18
N ALA A 63 -15.42 5.44 -13.46
CA ALA A 63 -16.55 5.87 -12.65
C ALA A 63 -16.04 6.66 -11.44
N VAL A 64 -16.67 7.79 -11.11
CA VAL A 64 -16.20 8.71 -10.07
C VAL A 64 -17.34 9.33 -9.27
N ILE A 65 -17.11 9.47 -7.96
CA ILE A 65 -17.78 10.43 -7.07
C ILE A 65 -16.68 11.29 -6.46
N GLU A 66 -16.70 12.61 -6.70
CA GLU A 66 -15.69 13.52 -6.17
C GLU A 66 -16.30 14.76 -5.50
N THR A 67 -15.61 15.24 -4.46
CA THR A 67 -15.89 16.54 -3.83
C THR A 67 -14.89 17.57 -4.34
N LEU A 68 -15.35 18.79 -4.57
CA LEU A 68 -14.53 19.88 -5.10
C LEU A 68 -14.47 21.04 -4.09
N ASP A 69 -13.32 21.70 -4.00
CA ASP A 69 -13.18 22.94 -3.25
C ASP A 69 -13.72 24.16 -4.01
N THR A 70 -13.54 25.36 -3.44
CA THR A 70 -14.11 26.60 -4.02
C THR A 70 -13.48 27.01 -5.34
N ASN A 71 -12.32 26.45 -5.68
CA ASN A 71 -11.61 26.68 -6.92
C ASN A 71 -11.90 25.57 -7.95
N GLY A 72 -12.76 24.60 -7.61
CA GLY A 72 -13.02 23.43 -8.44
C GLY A 72 -11.92 22.37 -8.32
N THR A 73 -11.03 22.44 -7.34
CA THR A 73 -9.99 21.42 -7.14
C THR A 73 -10.57 20.23 -6.38
N PRO A 74 -10.42 18.99 -6.86
CA PRO A 74 -10.87 17.80 -6.14
C PRO A 74 -10.24 17.70 -4.74
N ARG A 75 -11.02 17.30 -3.74
CA ARG A 75 -10.58 17.13 -2.34
C ARG A 75 -10.68 15.71 -1.84
N ALA A 76 -11.65 14.97 -2.34
CA ALA A 76 -11.76 13.54 -2.16
C ALA A 76 -12.44 12.92 -3.38
N ALA A 77 -12.05 11.71 -3.76
CA ALA A 77 -12.69 10.96 -4.83
C ALA A 77 -12.84 9.49 -4.46
N LEU A 78 -13.97 8.89 -4.81
CA LEU A 78 -14.18 7.44 -4.89
C LEU A 78 -14.21 7.10 -6.39
N THR A 79 -13.36 6.17 -6.82
CA THR A 79 -13.24 5.83 -8.25
C THR A 79 -13.19 4.33 -8.48
N THR A 80 -13.71 3.89 -9.63
CA THR A 80 -13.45 2.56 -10.18
C THR A 80 -13.00 2.71 -11.63
N ASN A 81 -11.79 2.24 -11.96
CA ASN A 81 -11.28 2.32 -13.32
C ASN A 81 -11.86 1.20 -14.21
N THR A 82 -11.60 1.26 -15.51
CA THR A 82 -12.08 0.27 -16.49
C THR A 82 -11.51 -1.14 -16.30
N GLN A 83 -10.44 -1.27 -15.52
CA GLN A 83 -9.86 -2.56 -15.15
C GLN A 83 -10.47 -3.14 -13.87
N GLY A 84 -11.39 -2.43 -13.20
CA GLY A 84 -12.02 -2.89 -11.95
C GLY A 84 -11.23 -2.56 -10.68
N THR A 85 -10.15 -1.77 -10.77
CA THR A 85 -9.45 -1.25 -9.59
C THR A 85 -10.29 -0.15 -8.93
N GLY A 86 -10.59 -0.32 -7.64
CA GLY A 86 -11.27 0.67 -6.83
C GLY A 86 -10.27 1.55 -6.07
N SER A 87 -10.58 2.83 -5.88
CA SER A 87 -9.76 3.76 -5.08
C SER A 87 -10.63 4.76 -4.30
N VAL A 88 -10.15 5.13 -3.11
CA VAL A 88 -10.57 6.31 -2.35
C VAL A 88 -9.35 7.19 -2.13
N ASP A 89 -9.39 8.39 -2.67
CA ASP A 89 -8.28 9.34 -2.64
C ASP A 89 -8.66 10.61 -1.91
N VAL A 90 -7.72 11.18 -1.16
CA VAL A 90 -7.83 12.50 -0.53
C VAL A 90 -6.69 13.38 -1.02
N TYR A 91 -7.03 14.58 -1.49
CA TYR A 91 -6.11 15.50 -2.15
C TYR A 91 -5.81 16.72 -1.28
N ASP A 92 -4.67 17.39 -1.49
CA ASP A 92 -4.36 18.70 -0.92
C ASP A 92 -4.94 19.86 -1.74
N THR A 93 -4.61 21.11 -1.35
CA THR A 93 -5.09 22.34 -2.02
C THR A 93 -4.49 22.56 -3.40
N GLN A 94 -3.49 21.78 -3.77
CA GLN A 94 -2.89 21.79 -5.10
C GLN A 94 -3.39 20.62 -5.95
N GLY A 95 -4.37 19.84 -5.46
CA GLY A 95 -4.90 18.68 -6.15
C GLY A 95 -3.97 17.46 -6.10
N ARG A 96 -2.98 17.43 -5.20
CA ARG A 96 -2.05 16.29 -5.08
C ARG A 96 -2.57 15.28 -4.06
N PRO A 97 -2.50 13.97 -4.34
CA PRO A 97 -2.94 12.95 -3.40
C PRO A 97 -2.10 12.97 -2.11
N ARG A 98 -2.75 12.82 -0.96
CA ARG A 98 -2.15 12.76 0.38
C ARG A 98 -2.47 11.45 1.07
N ILE A 99 -3.63 10.87 0.75
CA ILE A 99 -4.10 9.57 1.19
C ILE A 99 -4.69 8.87 -0.02
N ALA A 100 -4.37 7.60 -0.19
CA ALA A 100 -5.00 6.72 -1.19
C ALA A 100 -5.31 5.39 -0.52
N ALA A 101 -6.48 4.80 -0.76
CA ALA A 101 -6.82 3.44 -0.39
C ALA A 101 -7.39 2.73 -1.60
N PHE A 102 -6.90 1.54 -1.94
CA PHE A 102 -7.17 0.89 -3.20
C PHE A 102 -7.34 -0.62 -3.08
N THR A 103 -8.09 -1.19 -4.02
CA THR A 103 -8.23 -2.63 -4.24
C THR A 103 -7.94 -2.95 -5.69
N PHE A 104 -7.12 -3.97 -5.92
CA PHE A 104 -6.75 -4.47 -7.23
C PHE A 104 -7.58 -5.70 -7.59
N THR A 105 -7.59 -6.04 -8.88
CA THR A 105 -8.34 -7.20 -9.40
C THR A 105 -7.72 -8.54 -9.08
N ASP A 106 -6.46 -8.56 -8.67
CA ASP A 106 -5.73 -9.74 -8.21
C ASP A 106 -5.99 -10.05 -6.72
N ASN A 107 -6.95 -9.37 -6.08
CA ASN A 107 -7.25 -9.44 -4.65
C ASN A 107 -6.18 -8.84 -3.72
N GLU A 108 -5.27 -8.03 -4.26
CA GLU A 108 -4.45 -7.17 -3.42
C GLU A 108 -5.21 -5.91 -2.98
N ALA A 109 -4.90 -5.42 -1.78
CA ALA A 109 -5.48 -4.18 -1.27
C ALA A 109 -4.44 -3.41 -0.46
N GLY A 110 -4.60 -2.10 -0.38
CA GLY A 110 -3.73 -1.29 0.44
C GLY A 110 -4.20 0.12 0.66
N PHE A 111 -3.45 0.85 1.49
CA PHE A 111 -3.55 2.28 1.62
C PHE A 111 -2.17 2.91 1.76
N GLN A 112 -2.08 4.19 1.42
CA GLN A 112 -0.86 4.97 1.40
C GLN A 112 -1.07 6.35 2.03
N LEU A 113 -0.03 6.86 2.69
CA LEU A 113 0.12 8.25 3.10
C LEU A 113 1.30 8.85 2.35
N LEU A 114 1.07 9.96 1.64
CA LEU A 114 2.07 10.61 0.80
C LEU A 114 2.52 11.95 1.40
N ALA A 115 3.77 12.34 1.14
CA ALA A 115 4.32 13.67 1.41
C ALA A 115 4.04 14.65 0.25
N PRO A 116 4.13 15.98 0.45
CA PRO A 116 3.66 16.96 -0.55
C PRO A 116 4.36 16.82 -1.91
N ASP A 117 5.57 16.31 -1.90
CA ASP A 117 6.40 15.99 -3.08
C ASP A 117 6.01 14.65 -3.75
N GLY A 118 5.00 13.94 -3.24
CA GLY A 118 4.59 12.61 -3.69
C GLY A 118 5.35 11.47 -3.02
N THR A 119 6.32 11.75 -2.14
CA THR A 119 7.10 10.69 -1.48
C THR A 119 6.22 9.87 -0.54
N LEU A 120 6.23 8.54 -0.68
CA LEU A 120 5.51 7.64 0.23
C LEU A 120 6.08 7.77 1.65
N ARG A 121 5.20 7.91 2.65
CA ARG A 121 5.56 8.00 4.08
C ARG A 121 5.11 6.79 4.86
N CYS A 122 3.90 6.31 4.60
CA CYS A 122 3.39 5.08 5.19
C CYS A 122 2.58 4.30 4.15
N ALA A 123 2.58 2.98 4.25
CA ALA A 123 1.66 2.13 3.52
C ALA A 123 1.22 0.95 4.37
N ALA A 124 -0.04 0.53 4.27
CA ALA A 124 -0.40 -0.84 4.62
C ALA A 124 -0.87 -1.57 3.37
N VAL A 125 -0.48 -2.82 3.21
CA VAL A 125 -0.81 -3.64 2.06
C VAL A 125 -1.12 -5.06 2.51
N THR A 126 -2.06 -5.70 1.81
CA THR A 126 -2.39 -7.11 1.93
C THR A 126 -2.30 -7.72 0.53
N SER A 127 -1.55 -8.80 0.39
CA SER A 127 -1.46 -9.56 -0.86
C SER A 127 -2.67 -10.48 -1.03
N ALA A 128 -2.86 -10.99 -2.25
CA ALA A 128 -3.85 -12.02 -2.57
C ALA A 128 -3.73 -13.29 -1.72
N THR A 129 -2.52 -13.58 -1.22
CA THR A 129 -2.19 -14.74 -0.38
C THR A 129 -2.28 -14.45 1.11
N GLY A 130 -2.73 -13.25 1.52
CA GLY A 130 -2.90 -12.87 2.92
C GLY A 130 -1.61 -12.43 3.64
N GLN A 131 -0.49 -12.31 2.91
CA GLN A 131 0.68 -11.61 3.44
C GLN A 131 0.30 -10.14 3.64
N HIS A 132 0.69 -9.55 4.75
CA HIS A 132 0.35 -8.17 5.03
C HIS A 132 1.51 -7.44 5.66
N TRP A 133 1.67 -6.17 5.30
CA TRP A 133 2.70 -5.31 5.84
C TRP A 133 2.16 -3.91 6.07
N PHE A 134 2.53 -3.32 7.20
CA PHE A 134 2.53 -1.88 7.42
C PHE A 134 3.98 -1.40 7.35
N ARG A 135 4.26 -0.40 6.53
CA ARG A 135 5.59 0.12 6.23
C ARG A 135 5.65 1.62 6.48
N GLN A 136 6.75 2.08 7.07
CA GLN A 136 7.07 3.49 7.24
C GLN A 136 8.36 3.83 6.51
N PHE A 137 8.38 4.98 5.86
CA PHE A 137 9.49 5.46 5.03
C PHE A 137 10.01 6.82 5.52
N ASP A 138 11.31 7.06 5.36
CA ASP A 138 11.92 8.35 5.68
C ASP A 138 11.71 9.42 4.61
N GLY A 139 12.28 10.60 4.85
CA GLY A 139 12.33 11.76 3.95
C GLY A 139 12.66 11.42 2.49
N LYS A 140 13.55 10.45 2.27
CA LYS A 140 14.10 10.04 0.97
C LYS A 140 13.37 8.82 0.38
N GLY A 141 12.28 8.38 0.99
CA GLY A 141 11.52 7.21 0.55
C GLY A 141 12.15 5.86 0.95
N ARG A 142 13.11 5.85 1.89
CA ARG A 142 13.74 4.59 2.35
C ARG A 142 12.92 3.97 3.47
N LEU A 143 12.71 2.65 3.41
CA LEU A 143 12.02 1.89 4.45
C LEU A 143 12.75 2.03 5.80
N ARG A 144 12.03 2.45 6.84
CA ARG A 144 12.55 2.62 8.21
C ARG A 144 11.90 1.68 9.22
N MET A 145 10.65 1.34 9.00
CA MET A 145 9.92 0.38 9.80
C MET A 145 9.06 -0.50 8.89
N SER A 146 8.98 -1.79 9.20
CA SER A 146 8.00 -2.68 8.61
C SER A 146 7.42 -3.56 9.70
N SER A 147 6.10 -3.68 9.79
CA SER A 147 5.43 -4.63 10.66
C SER A 147 4.50 -5.51 9.84
N GLY A 148 4.47 -6.80 10.10
CA GLY A 148 3.63 -7.72 9.37
C GLY A 148 4.21 -9.12 9.36
N GLY A 149 3.58 -9.97 8.57
CA GLY A 149 3.87 -11.40 8.58
C GLY A 149 3.73 -12.03 7.20
N PRO A 150 4.49 -13.09 6.92
CA PRO A 150 4.09 -14.04 5.90
C PRO A 150 2.76 -14.70 6.30
N GLN A 151 2.13 -15.38 5.35
CA GLN A 151 0.90 -16.15 5.58
C GLN A 151 1.09 -17.27 6.61
N ASP A 152 2.34 -17.68 6.87
CA ASP A 152 2.71 -18.79 7.76
C ASP A 152 2.51 -18.50 9.26
N GLY A 153 2.10 -17.28 9.62
CA GLY A 153 1.80 -16.90 11.01
C GLY A 153 2.96 -16.31 11.78
N ASN A 154 4.15 -16.18 11.17
CA ASN A 154 5.21 -15.37 11.75
C ASN A 154 4.78 -13.90 11.74
N ALA A 155 4.91 -13.19 12.85
CA ALA A 155 4.56 -11.78 12.94
C ALA A 155 5.74 -11.02 13.54
N ALA A 156 6.24 -10.00 12.83
CA ALA A 156 7.37 -9.22 13.33
C ALA A 156 7.28 -7.75 12.94
N VAL A 157 7.89 -6.92 13.78
CA VAL A 157 8.23 -5.52 13.50
C VAL A 157 9.74 -5.45 13.31
N TYR A 158 10.16 -4.76 12.26
CA TYR A 158 11.55 -4.52 11.88
C TYR A 158 11.81 -3.02 11.82
N PHE A 159 12.96 -2.59 12.33
CA PHE A 159 13.49 -1.24 12.16
C PHE A 159 14.78 -1.32 11.37
N PHE A 160 14.88 -0.48 10.33
CA PHE A 160 15.97 -0.51 9.35
C PHE A 160 16.90 0.68 9.53
N ASP A 161 18.16 0.52 9.15
CA ASP A 161 19.11 1.62 9.01
C ASP A 161 19.02 2.29 7.63
N GLU A 162 19.94 3.22 7.36
CA GLU A 162 19.99 3.95 6.09
C GLU A 162 20.36 3.13 4.86
N ASN A 163 20.96 1.95 5.07
CA ASN A 163 21.32 0.99 4.03
C ASN A 163 20.21 -0.05 3.81
N GLY A 164 19.07 0.08 4.50
CA GLY A 164 17.95 -0.85 4.40
C GLY A 164 18.19 -2.18 5.12
N LEU A 165 19.12 -2.22 6.07
CA LEU A 165 19.44 -3.41 6.85
C LEU A 165 18.73 -3.33 8.21
N PRO A 166 18.07 -4.41 8.67
CA PRO A 166 17.40 -4.41 9.97
C PRO A 166 18.42 -4.26 11.11
N ARG A 167 18.10 -3.42 12.10
CA ARG A 167 18.89 -3.16 13.31
C ARG A 167 18.17 -3.57 14.58
N LEU A 168 16.84 -3.57 14.54
CA LEU A 168 15.99 -4.10 15.59
C LEU A 168 14.89 -4.92 14.93
N SER A 169 14.61 -6.10 15.48
CA SER A 169 13.39 -6.85 15.18
C SER A 169 12.75 -7.33 16.47
N SER A 170 11.43 -7.44 16.47
CA SER A 170 10.68 -8.09 17.53
C SER A 170 9.47 -8.77 16.95
N GLY A 171 9.12 -9.95 17.45
CA GLY A 171 8.02 -10.69 16.89
C GLY A 171 7.76 -12.01 17.58
N THR A 172 6.83 -12.76 16.99
CA THR A 172 6.51 -14.12 17.34
C THR A 172 6.66 -15.02 16.11
N THR A 173 7.19 -16.21 16.30
CA THR A 173 7.21 -17.25 15.28
C THR A 173 5.93 -18.08 15.33
N VAL A 174 5.67 -18.83 14.26
CA VAL A 174 4.57 -19.80 14.19
C VAL A 174 4.65 -20.90 15.28
N SER A 175 5.85 -21.18 15.80
CA SER A 175 6.04 -22.13 16.91
C SER A 175 5.82 -21.51 18.29
N GLY A 176 5.44 -20.23 18.36
CA GLY A 176 5.19 -19.51 19.61
C GLY A 176 6.44 -18.93 20.28
N GLU A 177 7.60 -18.94 19.62
CA GLU A 177 8.78 -18.22 20.13
C GLU A 177 8.53 -16.72 19.98
N ALA A 178 8.55 -15.99 21.10
CA ALA A 178 8.63 -14.54 21.09
C ALA A 178 10.10 -14.12 21.17
N PHE A 179 10.49 -13.09 20.41
CA PHE A 179 11.86 -12.60 20.41
C PHE A 179 11.96 -11.07 20.28
N ILE A 180 13.11 -10.55 20.72
CA ILE A 180 13.64 -9.22 20.39
C ILE A 180 15.10 -9.43 20.00
N GLU A 181 15.53 -8.87 18.87
CA GLU A 181 16.90 -8.98 18.37
C GLU A 181 17.44 -7.62 17.92
N LEU A 182 18.71 -7.35 18.28
CA LEU A 182 19.49 -6.23 17.78
C LEU A 182 20.59 -6.75 16.86
N SER A 183 20.78 -6.12 15.71
CA SER A 183 21.79 -6.50 14.71
C SER A 183 22.71 -5.33 14.36
N ASP A 184 23.99 -5.61 14.15
CA ASP A 184 24.97 -4.58 13.76
C ASP A 184 24.94 -4.25 12.26
N THR A 185 25.85 -3.38 11.81
CA THR A 185 25.94 -2.93 10.42
C THR A 185 26.12 -4.06 9.39
N THR A 186 26.61 -5.22 9.81
CA THR A 186 26.85 -6.42 8.99
C THR A 186 25.71 -7.43 9.02
N ARG A 187 24.59 -7.13 9.71
CA ARG A 187 23.46 -8.04 10.02
C ARG A 187 23.82 -9.16 11.00
N THR A 188 24.90 -9.01 11.76
CA THR A 188 25.24 -9.96 12.81
C THR A 188 24.43 -9.63 14.06
N PRO A 189 23.65 -10.57 14.63
CA PRO A 189 22.96 -10.34 15.91
C PRO A 189 23.95 -9.98 17.02
N ARG A 190 23.68 -8.90 17.76
CA ARG A 190 24.51 -8.40 18.87
C ARG A 190 23.84 -8.49 20.23
N ALA A 191 22.52 -8.66 20.25
CA ALA A 191 21.74 -9.03 21.41
C ALA A 191 20.46 -9.72 20.95
N ARG A 192 20.04 -10.77 21.63
CA ARG A 192 18.75 -11.41 21.42
C ARG A 192 18.18 -11.81 22.78
N ILE A 193 16.88 -11.66 22.93
CA ILE A 193 16.11 -12.22 24.05
C ILE A 193 14.98 -13.00 23.40
N SER A 194 14.80 -14.26 23.78
CA SER A 194 13.71 -15.10 23.26
C SER A 194 13.06 -15.94 24.36
N THR A 195 11.86 -16.48 24.08
CA THR A 195 11.15 -17.43 24.95
C THR A 195 11.58 -18.87 24.72
N THR A 196 12.52 -19.13 23.81
CA THR A 196 13.03 -20.48 23.56
C THR A 196 13.75 -21.00 24.81
N PRO A 197 13.39 -22.20 25.33
CA PRO A 197 14.08 -22.78 26.48
C PRO A 197 15.58 -22.91 26.24
N GLY A 198 16.39 -22.33 27.13
CA GLY A 198 17.86 -22.32 27.03
C GLY A 198 18.45 -21.06 26.36
N ASP A 199 17.61 -20.20 25.80
CA ASP A 199 17.98 -19.01 25.03
C ASP A 199 17.80 -17.71 25.85
N HIS A 200 17.63 -17.84 27.17
CA HIS A 200 17.45 -16.75 28.14
C HIS A 200 18.68 -15.85 28.35
N LEU A 201 19.70 -15.98 27.52
CA LEU A 201 20.92 -15.20 27.64
C LEU A 201 20.74 -13.90 26.87
N LEU A 202 20.75 -12.78 27.61
CA LEU A 202 21.23 -11.50 27.06
C LEU A 202 22.64 -11.76 26.50
N THR A 203 22.70 -12.18 25.25
CA THR A 203 23.95 -12.55 24.59
C THR A 203 24.53 -11.27 24.02
N THR A 204 25.27 -10.53 24.84
CA THR A 204 26.01 -9.35 24.38
C THR A 204 27.31 -9.79 23.72
N TRP A 205 27.47 -9.52 22.44
CA TRP A 205 28.75 -9.76 21.76
C TRP A 205 29.67 -8.55 21.98
N LYS A 206 30.90 -8.77 22.46
CA LYS A 206 31.92 -7.71 22.44
C LYS A 206 32.28 -7.42 20.99
N GLN A 207 32.19 -6.16 20.59
CA GLN A 207 32.79 -5.68 19.35
C GLN A 207 34.29 -5.63 19.56
N ASP A 208 35.06 -6.43 18.83
CA ASP A 208 36.51 -6.28 18.80
C ASP A 208 36.83 -4.88 18.28
N ALA A 209 37.64 -4.14 19.05
CA ALA A 209 38.09 -2.82 18.63
C ALA A 209 38.81 -2.94 17.26
N PRO A 210 38.61 -1.99 16.33
CA PRO A 210 39.40 -1.99 15.11
C PRO A 210 40.88 -1.95 15.50
N LYS A 211 41.67 -2.90 14.98
CA LYS A 211 43.12 -2.91 15.18
C LYS A 211 43.69 -1.59 14.59
N PRO A 212 44.67 -0.97 15.28
CA PRO A 212 45.23 0.32 14.91
C PRO A 212 45.84 0.32 13.49
#